data_AF-F7SAA8-F1
#
_entry.id   AF-F7SAA8-F1
#
_cell.length_a   1.000
_cell.length_b   1.000
_cell.length_c   1.000
_cell.angle_alpha   90.00
_cell.angle_beta   90.00
_cell.angle_gamma   90.00
#
_symmetry.space_group_name_H-M   'P 1'
#
loop_
_entity.id
_entity.type
_entity.pdbx_description
1 polymer ?
#
loop_
_entity_poly.entity_id
_entity_poly.type
_entity_poly.pdbx_seq_one_letter_code
_entity_poly.pdbx_strand_id
1 'polypeptide(L)'
;MDNVIERLRLSKERFNSTNTKDGKDCGASWARGTAQYEDLLRISDAVHEGLDIDIGTLQRLIDPQDEMDSNDWKAFWEENAGNDVSDAFVKGFAEGATAVFDKVADKL
;
A
#
# COMPACT_ATOMS: atom_id res chain seq x y z
N MET A 1 -23.54 21.70 -16.96
CA MET A 1 -23.23 20.84 -15.79
C MET A 1 -22.23 19.76 -16.15
N ASP A 2 -22.31 19.18 -17.35
CA ASP A 2 -21.42 18.11 -17.83
C ASP A 2 -19.92 18.43 -17.77
N ASN A 3 -19.52 19.66 -18.08
CA ASN A 3 -18.11 20.10 -18.01
C ASN A 3 -17.54 20.03 -16.57
N VAL A 4 -18.34 20.35 -15.55
CA VAL A 4 -17.89 20.30 -14.14
C VAL A 4 -17.67 18.86 -13.70
N ILE A 5 -18.58 17.95 -14.08
CA ILE A 5 -18.50 16.52 -13.76
C ILE A 5 -17.27 15.90 -14.43
N GLU A 6 -17.05 16.17 -15.71
CA GLU A 6 -15.89 15.64 -16.45
C GLU A 6 -14.57 16.15 -15.88
N ARG A 7 -14.47 17.45 -15.55
CA ARG A 7 -13.29 18.04 -14.91
C ARG A 7 -13.00 17.39 -13.56
N LEU A 8 -14.02 17.18 -12.73
CA LEU A 8 -13.85 16.53 -11.42
C LEU A 8 -13.47 15.05 -11.57
N ARG A 9 -14.00 14.34 -12.55
CA ARG A 9 -13.62 12.95 -12.86
C ARG A 9 -12.14 12.86 -13.22
N LEU A 10 -11.67 13.70 -14.14
CA LEU A 10 -10.26 13.75 -14.53
C LEU A 10 -9.35 14.16 -13.37
N SER A 11 -9.81 15.10 -12.53
CA SER A 11 -9.08 15.49 -11.32
C SER A 11 -8.95 14.32 -10.34
N LYS A 12 -10.03 13.56 -10.12
CA LYS A 12 -10.03 12.37 -9.25
C LYS A 12 -9.11 11.28 -9.80
N GLU A 13 -9.16 11.02 -11.10
CA GLU A 13 -8.32 10.02 -11.76
C GLU A 13 -6.84 10.36 -11.63
N ARG A 14 -6.47 11.64 -11.83
CA ARG A 14 -5.10 12.11 -11.62
C ARG A 14 -4.66 11.97 -10.17
N PHE A 15 -5.52 12.36 -9.23
CA PHE A 15 -5.24 12.23 -7.80
C PHE A 15 -4.99 10.77 -7.41
N ASN A 16 -5.86 9.85 -7.83
CA ASN A 16 -5.70 8.43 -7.56
C ASN A 16 -4.44 7.85 -8.21
N SER A 17 -4.11 8.26 -9.44
CA SER A 17 -2.89 7.82 -10.14
C SER A 17 -1.63 8.25 -9.41
N THR A 18 -1.59 9.51 -8.93
CA THR A 18 -0.51 10.00 -8.07
C THR A 18 -0.40 9.18 -6.79
N ASN A 19 -1.51 8.99 -6.06
CA ASN A 19 -1.50 8.23 -4.82
C ASN A 19 -1.06 6.78 -5.02
N THR A 20 -1.49 6.11 -6.09
CA THR A 20 -1.03 4.75 -6.41
C THR A 20 0.46 4.71 -6.70
N LYS A 21 0.99 5.71 -7.40
CA LYS A 21 2.44 5.79 -7.65
C LYS A 21 3.21 6.02 -6.35
N ASP A 22 2.79 6.99 -5.54
CA ASP A 22 3.44 7.32 -4.27
C ASP A 22 3.39 6.12 -3.31
N GLY A 23 2.25 5.41 -3.29
CA GLY A 23 2.09 4.15 -2.60
C GLY A 23 3.11 3.12 -3.06
N LYS A 24 3.27 2.89 -4.38
CA LYS A 24 4.26 1.94 -4.92
C LYS A 24 5.68 2.25 -4.49
N ASP A 25 6.07 3.51 -4.59
CA ASP A 25 7.42 3.93 -4.23
C ASP A 25 7.65 3.74 -2.72
N CYS A 26 6.65 4.06 -1.90
CA CYS A 26 6.67 3.86 -0.46
C CYS A 26 6.75 2.37 -0.08
N GLY A 27 5.84 1.52 -0.57
CA GLY A 27 5.82 0.09 -0.29
C GLY A 27 7.09 -0.61 -0.72
N ALA A 28 7.67 -0.21 -1.85
CA ALA A 28 8.97 -0.70 -2.28
C ALA A 28 10.12 -0.23 -1.37
N SER A 29 10.04 0.96 -0.80
CA SER A 29 11.02 1.45 0.19
C SER A 29 10.92 0.67 1.49
N TRP A 30 9.70 0.55 2.04
CA TRP A 30 9.42 -0.23 3.24
C TRP A 30 9.87 -1.69 3.09
N ALA A 31 9.59 -2.33 1.95
CA ALA A 31 10.01 -3.70 1.66
C ALA A 31 11.53 -3.91 1.67
N ARG A 32 12.33 -2.88 1.36
CA ARG A 32 13.80 -2.97 1.33
C ARG A 32 14.43 -2.65 2.69
N GLY A 33 13.78 -1.84 3.51
CA GLY A 33 14.37 -1.27 4.73
C GLY A 33 13.86 -1.88 6.02
N THR A 34 12.57 -2.22 6.07
CA THR A 34 11.86 -2.48 7.33
C THR A 34 11.13 -3.81 7.34
N ALA A 35 10.54 -4.21 6.21
CA ALA A 35 9.69 -5.40 6.14
C ALA A 35 10.45 -6.69 6.45
N GLN A 36 9.78 -7.62 7.13
CA GLN A 36 10.26 -8.98 7.30
C GLN A 36 9.77 -9.86 6.14
N TYR A 37 10.44 -11.01 5.96
CA TYR A 37 10.09 -11.97 4.91
C TYR A 37 8.61 -12.39 4.96
N GLU A 38 8.11 -12.69 6.17
CA GLU A 38 6.74 -13.16 6.37
C GLU A 38 5.70 -12.08 6.03
N ASP A 39 6.02 -10.80 6.24
CA ASP A 39 5.13 -9.68 5.85
C ASP A 39 5.03 -9.60 4.33
N LEU A 40 6.19 -9.69 3.65
CA LEU A 40 6.26 -9.61 2.20
C LEU A 40 5.59 -10.81 1.53
N LEU A 41 5.75 -12.01 2.09
CA LEU A 41 5.07 -13.21 1.59
C LEU A 41 3.54 -13.04 1.66
N ARG A 42 3.01 -12.64 2.82
CA ARG A 42 1.57 -12.45 3.02
C ARG A 42 0.99 -11.38 2.09
N ILE A 43 1.69 -10.26 1.94
CA ILE A 43 1.26 -9.18 1.02
C ILE A 43 1.32 -9.66 -0.44
N SER A 44 2.41 -10.33 -0.82
CA SER A 44 2.59 -10.84 -2.19
C SER A 44 1.50 -11.85 -2.56
N ASP A 45 1.24 -12.83 -1.69
CA ASP A 45 0.19 -13.82 -1.89
C ASP A 45 -1.19 -13.14 -2.06
N ALA A 46 -1.52 -12.19 -1.19
CA ALA A 46 -2.77 -11.43 -1.28
C ALA A 46 -2.91 -10.64 -2.61
N VAL A 47 -1.82 -10.02 -3.06
CA VAL A 47 -1.79 -9.29 -4.35
C VAL A 47 -1.94 -10.23 -5.53
N HIS A 48 -1.22 -11.35 -5.54
CA HIS A 48 -1.27 -12.34 -6.63
C HIS A 48 -2.61 -13.07 -6.70
N GLU A 49 -3.28 -13.29 -5.56
CA GLU A 49 -4.66 -13.78 -5.50
C GLU A 49 -5.70 -12.75 -5.97
N GLY A 50 -5.28 -11.50 -6.19
CA GLY A 50 -6.15 -10.42 -6.66
C GLY A 50 -7.11 -9.91 -5.58
N LEU A 51 -6.74 -10.04 -4.30
CA LEU A 51 -7.50 -9.45 -3.21
C LEU A 51 -7.56 -7.93 -3.34
N ASP A 52 -8.71 -7.35 -2.98
CA ASP A 52 -8.83 -5.90 -2.88
C ASP A 52 -8.22 -5.44 -1.55
N ILE A 53 -7.06 -4.80 -1.64
CA ILE A 53 -6.28 -4.41 -0.46
C ILE A 53 -6.65 -2.98 -0.06
N ASP A 54 -7.51 -2.89 0.95
CA ASP A 54 -7.77 -1.67 1.69
C ASP A 54 -6.82 -1.51 2.89
N ILE A 55 -6.93 -0.39 3.62
CA ILE A 55 -6.06 -0.11 4.77
C ILE A 55 -6.14 -1.20 5.84
N GLY A 56 -7.34 -1.68 6.18
CA GLY A 56 -7.53 -2.67 7.23
C GLY A 56 -7.04 -4.06 6.82
N THR A 57 -7.11 -4.39 5.54
CA THR A 57 -6.57 -5.63 4.98
C THR A 57 -5.05 -5.58 4.99
N LEU A 58 -4.43 -4.48 4.54
CA LEU A 58 -2.97 -4.33 4.59
C LEU A 58 -2.44 -4.39 6.03
N GLN A 59 -3.12 -3.74 6.98
CA GLN A 59 -2.74 -3.79 8.40
C GLN A 59 -2.73 -5.23 8.93
N ARG A 60 -3.77 -6.01 8.65
CA ARG A 60 -3.85 -7.44 9.02
C ARG A 60 -2.80 -8.31 8.31
N LEU A 61 -2.38 -7.92 7.11
CA LEU A 61 -1.32 -8.62 6.36
C LEU A 61 0.07 -8.31 6.90
N ILE A 62 0.30 -7.14 7.50
CA ILE A 62 1.56 -6.78 8.14
C ILE A 62 1.58 -7.35 9.56
N ASP A 63 0.57 -7.06 10.37
CA ASP A 63 0.44 -7.47 11.75
C ASP A 63 -0.82 -8.36 11.93
N PRO A 64 -0.66 -9.69 11.85
CA PRO A 64 -1.78 -10.61 11.89
C PRO A 64 -2.18 -10.96 13.33
N GLN A 65 -1.31 -10.64 14.31
CA GLN A 65 -1.52 -10.90 15.72
C GLN A 65 -2.09 -9.69 16.47
N ASP A 66 -2.28 -8.56 15.77
CA ASP A 66 -2.82 -7.31 16.33
C ASP A 66 -1.96 -6.81 17.51
N GLU A 67 -0.64 -6.88 17.34
CA GLU A 67 0.34 -6.37 18.30
C GLU A 67 0.47 -4.85 18.26
N MET A 68 0.30 -4.24 17.08
CA MET A 68 0.34 -2.80 16.85
C MET A 68 -0.99 -2.16 17.24
N ASP A 69 -0.93 -1.21 18.16
CA ASP A 69 -2.11 -0.45 18.55
C ASP A 69 -2.45 0.66 17.53
N SER A 70 -3.53 1.40 17.79
CA SER A 70 -3.95 2.51 16.91
C SER A 70 -2.92 3.63 16.79
N ASN A 71 -2.09 3.88 17.82
CA ASN A 71 -1.04 4.88 17.78
C ASN A 71 0.17 4.39 16.99
N ASP A 72 0.52 3.11 17.11
CA ASP A 72 1.57 2.49 16.31
C ASP A 72 1.22 2.56 14.82
N TRP A 73 -0.02 2.23 14.46
CA TRP A 73 -0.51 2.36 13.09
C TRP A 73 -0.51 3.80 12.59
N LYS A 74 -0.91 4.73 13.45
CA LYS A 74 -0.86 6.16 13.11
C LYS A 74 0.57 6.61 12.84
N ALA A 75 1.52 6.23 13.70
CA ALA A 75 2.93 6.56 13.53
C ALA A 75 3.50 5.93 12.25
N PHE A 76 3.16 4.67 11.96
CA PHE A 76 3.53 3.99 10.72
C PHE A 76 3.06 4.78 9.50
N TRP A 77 1.79 5.19 9.46
CA TRP A 77 1.27 5.96 8.33
C TRP A 77 1.82 7.37 8.26
N GLU A 78 2.02 8.06 9.38
CA GLU A 78 2.66 9.38 9.41
C GLU A 78 4.08 9.35 8.83
N GLU A 79 4.85 8.29 9.11
CA GLU A 79 6.20 8.10 8.57
C GLU A 79 6.20 7.78 7.07
N ASN A 80 5.24 6.97 6.62
CA ASN A 80 5.26 6.38 5.27
C ASN A 80 4.40 7.13 4.23
N ALA A 81 3.30 7.75 4.65
CA ALA A 81 2.26 8.27 3.76
C ALA A 81 1.71 9.65 4.18
N GLY A 82 1.91 10.04 5.44
CA GLY A 82 1.33 11.23 6.06
C GLY A 82 -0.05 10.97 6.68
N ASN A 83 -0.81 12.04 6.91
CA ASN A 83 -2.04 12.02 7.71
C ASN A 83 -3.29 11.46 7.00
N ASP A 84 -3.26 11.31 5.68
CA ASP A 84 -4.43 10.91 4.89
C ASP A 84 -4.05 9.83 3.87
N VAL A 85 -4.30 8.58 4.24
CA VAL A 85 -3.95 7.41 3.45
C VAL A 85 -5.16 6.94 2.67
N SER A 86 -5.14 7.17 1.36
CA SER A 86 -6.21 6.71 0.46
C SER A 86 -6.07 5.23 0.10
N ASP A 87 -7.16 4.55 -0.26
CA ASP A 87 -7.14 3.18 -0.78
C ASP A 87 -6.22 3.03 -2.00
N ALA A 88 -6.19 4.05 -2.87
CA ALA A 88 -5.30 4.06 -4.03
C ALA A 88 -3.81 4.01 -3.63
N PHE A 89 -3.46 4.65 -2.51
CA PHE A 89 -2.13 4.60 -1.93
C PHE A 89 -1.83 3.22 -1.34
N VAL A 90 -2.74 2.68 -0.51
CA VAL A 90 -2.59 1.36 0.13
C VAL A 90 -2.40 0.27 -0.93
N LYS A 91 -3.22 0.28 -1.98
CA LYS A 91 -3.06 -0.65 -3.10
C LYS A 91 -1.70 -0.49 -3.79
N GLY A 92 -1.29 0.76 -4.04
CA GLY A 92 0.04 1.06 -4.56
C GLY A 92 1.14 0.50 -3.68
N PHE A 93 1.03 0.68 -2.36
CA PHE A 93 1.98 0.17 -1.37
C PHE A 93 2.13 -1.34 -1.45
N ALA A 94 1.02 -2.08 -1.43
CA ALA A 94 1.05 -3.53 -1.53
C ALA A 94 1.68 -4.00 -2.85
N GLU A 95 1.33 -3.38 -3.98
CA GLU A 95 1.93 -3.66 -5.29
C GLU A 95 3.44 -3.37 -5.32
N GLY A 96 3.87 -2.27 -4.69
CA GLY A 96 5.27 -1.88 -4.59
C GLY A 96 6.11 -2.85 -3.76
N ALA A 97 5.58 -3.26 -2.61
CA ALA A 97 6.21 -4.25 -1.73
C ALA A 97 6.32 -5.62 -2.43
N THR A 98 5.23 -6.07 -3.06
CA THR A 98 5.19 -7.31 -3.86
C THR A 98 6.23 -7.29 -4.98
N ALA A 99 6.33 -6.20 -5.73
CA ALA A 99 7.31 -6.08 -6.81
C ALA A 99 8.78 -6.10 -6.34
N VAL A 100 9.06 -5.77 -5.08
CA VAL A 100 10.38 -5.97 -4.48
C VAL A 100 10.57 -7.44 -4.13
N PHE A 101 9.58 -8.05 -3.47
CA PHE A 101 9.62 -9.45 -3.07
C PHE A 101 9.80 -10.40 -4.25
N ASP A 102 9.01 -10.25 -5.31
CA ASP A 102 9.10 -11.07 -6.53
C ASP A 102 10.51 -11.07 -7.17
N LYS A 103 11.29 -10.00 -7.00
CA LYS A 103 12.65 -9.89 -7.56
C LYS A 103 13.71 -10.62 -6.75
N VAL A 104 13.42 -10.89 -5.48
CA VAL A 104 14.38 -11.45 -4.53
C VAL A 104 13.96 -12.82 -4.01
N ALA A 105 12.68 -13.18 -4.08
CA ALA A 105 12.14 -14.44 -3.56
C ALA A 105 12.86 -15.66 -4.14
N ASP A 106 13.13 -15.68 -5.45
CA ASP A 106 13.85 -16.77 -6.12
C ASP A 106 15.35 -16.89 -5.72
N LYS A 107 15.87 -15.97 -4.91
CA LYS A 107 17.29 -15.88 -4.53
C LYS A 107 17.52 -16.10 -3.04
N LEU A 108 16.45 -16.29 -2.26
CA LEU A 108 16.49 -16.58 -0.82
C LEU A 108 16.41 -18.09 -0.59
#